data_AF-A0A1V3FSE0-F1
#
_entry.id   AF-A0A1V3FSE0-F1
#
_cell.length_a   1.000
_cell.length_b   1.000
_cell.length_c   1.000
_cell.angle_alpha   90.00
_cell.angle_beta   90.00
_cell.angle_gamma   90.00
#
_symmetry.space_group_name_H-M   'P 1'
#
loop_
_entity.id
_entity.type
_entity.pdbx_description
1 polymer ?
#
loop_
_entity_poly.entity_id
_entity_poly.type
_entity_poly.pdbx_seq_one_letter_code
_entity_poly.pdbx_strand_id
1 'polypeptide(L)'
;MWSEVKNVLSRTMSSLAFETWIEGTTATMEDDKVIIHCTNPLQKNWIQALYMPHIEQAIEKVYRKRMIIQLEAPHELSDEQFMRMWNYMIALEKQTWNLEARVTKVERQMEEIKKEVAQLQERTDFLERLLSAEEQPVSKTYIH
;
A
#
# COMPACT_ATOMS: atom_id res chain seq x y z
N MET A 1 16.42 -10.56 18.49
CA MET A 1 15.37 -10.29 19.48
C MET A 1 14.26 -9.39 18.92
N TRP A 2 14.29 -8.05 19.03
CA TRP A 2 13.23 -7.20 18.40
C TRP A 2 13.12 -7.38 16.88
N SER A 3 14.25 -7.64 16.22
CA SER A 3 14.32 -8.03 14.80
C SER A 3 13.48 -9.27 14.45
N GLU A 4 13.38 -10.24 15.35
CA GLU A 4 12.57 -11.44 15.13
C GLU A 4 11.08 -11.12 15.27
N VAL A 5 10.71 -10.31 16.26
CA VAL A 5 9.33 -9.83 16.41
C VAL A 5 8.92 -9.02 15.18
N LYS A 6 9.79 -8.12 14.68
CA LYS A 6 9.58 -7.40 13.43
C LYS A 6 9.38 -8.31 12.23
N ASN A 7 10.14 -9.40 12.12
CA ASN A 7 9.99 -10.38 11.03
C ASN A 7 8.67 -11.16 11.11
N VAL A 8 8.15 -11.39 12.32
CA VAL A 8 6.79 -11.93 12.48
C VAL A 8 5.77 -10.89 12.03
N LEU A 9 5.88 -9.66 12.53
CA LEU A 9 4.94 -8.58 12.24
C LEU A 9 4.86 -8.27 10.74
N SER A 10 6.01 -8.18 10.05
CA SER A 10 6.07 -7.88 8.61
C SER A 10 5.37 -8.92 7.73
N ARG A 11 5.14 -10.13 8.24
CA ARG A 11 4.39 -11.20 7.55
C ARG A 11 2.91 -11.20 7.88
N THR A 12 2.50 -10.53 8.96
CA THR A 12 1.12 -10.55 9.48
C THR A 12 0.35 -9.25 9.24
N MET A 13 1.04 -8.15 8.92
CA MET A 13 0.42 -6.87 8.58
C MET A 13 0.81 -6.43 7.17
N SER A 14 0.14 -5.40 6.64
CA SER A 14 0.50 -4.84 5.34
C SER A 14 1.88 -4.19 5.38
N SER A 15 2.60 -4.23 4.25
CA SER A 15 3.93 -3.61 4.12
C SER A 15 3.92 -2.14 4.54
N LEU A 16 2.91 -1.39 4.08
CA LEU A 16 2.75 0.03 4.44
C LEU A 16 2.57 0.23 5.95
N ALA A 17 1.74 -0.58 6.61
CA ALA A 17 1.54 -0.46 8.06
C ALA A 17 2.82 -0.80 8.83
N PHE A 18 3.55 -1.83 8.39
CA PHE A 18 4.82 -2.20 9.00
C PHE A 18 5.87 -1.11 8.86
N GLU A 19 6.11 -0.62 7.65
CA GLU A 19 7.09 0.43 7.36
C GLU A 19 6.75 1.72 8.13
N THR A 20 5.48 2.12 8.13
CA THR A 20 5.03 3.35 8.79
C THR A 20 5.11 3.27 10.31
N TRP A 21 4.63 2.18 10.90
CA TRP A 21 4.39 2.12 12.35
C TRP A 21 5.42 1.28 13.11
N ILE A 22 6.03 0.27 12.49
CA ILE A 22 6.86 -0.71 13.22
C ILE A 22 8.34 -0.61 12.86
N GLU A 23 8.69 -0.35 11.59
CA GLU A 23 10.06 -0.43 11.10
C GLU A 23 11.03 0.49 11.86
N GLY A 24 10.63 1.72 12.13
CA GLY A 24 11.46 2.69 12.87
C GLY A 24 11.61 2.42 14.37
N THR A 25 10.84 1.50 14.95
CA THR A 25 10.87 1.26 16.41
C THR A 25 12.11 0.49 16.85
N THR A 26 12.58 0.71 18.07
CA THR A 26 13.55 -0.19 18.73
C THR A 26 12.91 -0.78 19.99
N ALA A 27 13.53 -1.80 20.59
CA ALA A 27 13.01 -2.33 21.85
C ALA A 27 14.13 -2.82 22.76
N THR A 28 13.93 -2.64 24.05
CA THR A 28 14.75 -3.20 25.14
C THR A 28 13.94 -4.23 25.91
N MET A 29 14.63 -5.17 26.57
CA MET A 29 14.01 -6.21 27.37
C MET A 29 14.55 -6.14 28.79
N GLU A 30 13.64 -6.22 29.75
CA GLU A 30 13.91 -6.27 31.18
C GLU A 30 13.08 -7.41 31.77
N ASP A 31 13.72 -8.55 32.05
CA ASP A 31 13.10 -9.78 32.57
C ASP A 31 11.86 -10.26 31.76
N ASP A 32 10.66 -9.95 32.26
CA ASP A 32 9.36 -10.29 31.67
C ASP A 32 8.68 -9.10 30.98
N LYS A 33 9.43 -8.02 30.74
CA LYS A 33 8.96 -6.78 30.15
C LYS A 33 9.71 -6.44 28.87
N VAL A 34 8.95 -6.04 27.83
CA VAL A 34 9.48 -5.50 26.58
C VAL A 34 9.09 -4.02 26.52
N ILE A 35 10.09 -3.16 26.43
CA ILE A 35 9.91 -1.71 26.27
C ILE A 35 10.18 -1.37 24.81
N ILE A 36 9.15 -0.93 24.09
CA ILE A 36 9.23 -0.55 22.69
C ILE A 36 9.39 0.97 22.61
N HIS A 37 10.50 1.40 22.02
CA HIS A 37 10.86 2.80 21.81
C HIS A 37 10.34 3.26 20.46
N CYS A 38 9.31 4.11 20.51
CA CYS A 38 8.75 4.78 19.35
C CYS A 38 9.57 6.03 19.02
N THR A 39 9.65 6.36 17.73
CA THR A 39 10.36 7.54 17.22
C THR A 39 9.66 8.84 17.58
N ASN A 40 8.34 8.80 17.80
CA ASN A 40 7.54 9.97 18.11
C ASN A 40 6.24 9.58 18.87
N PRO A 41 5.57 10.56 19.51
CA PRO A 41 4.37 10.30 20.32
C PRO A 41 3.16 9.84 19.50
N LEU A 42 3.04 10.28 18.25
CA LEU A 42 1.98 9.84 17.33
C LEU A 42 2.11 8.33 17.09
N GLN A 43 3.31 7.86 16.73
CA GLN A 43 3.59 6.44 16.52
C GLN A 43 3.25 5.60 17.76
N LYS A 44 3.67 6.04 18.95
CA LYS A 44 3.32 5.38 20.21
C LYS A 44 1.81 5.22 20.36
N ASN A 45 1.07 6.32 20.28
CA ASN A 45 -0.36 6.30 20.53
C ASN A 45 -1.11 5.48 19.46
N TRP A 46 -0.65 5.50 18.22
CA TRP A 46 -1.24 4.72 17.15
C TRP A 46 -1.04 3.23 17.29
N ILE A 47 0.20 2.83 17.61
CA ILE A 47 0.53 1.45 17.92
C ILE A 47 -0.33 0.99 19.10
N GLN A 48 -0.41 1.80 20.14
CA GLN A 48 -1.21 1.52 21.33
C GLN A 48 -2.69 1.26 21.00
N ALA A 49 -3.27 2.11 20.15
CA ALA A 49 -4.68 2.03 19.81
C ALA A 49 -5.03 0.88 18.85
N LEU A 50 -4.17 0.58 17.86
CA LEU A 50 -4.54 -0.28 16.73
C LEU A 50 -3.71 -1.56 16.61
N TYR A 51 -2.44 -1.53 17.00
CA TYR A 51 -1.49 -2.59 16.70
C TYR A 51 -1.04 -3.40 17.92
N MET A 52 -1.43 -3.01 19.14
CA MET A 52 -1.10 -3.77 20.36
C MET A 52 -1.44 -5.25 20.28
N PRO A 53 -2.64 -5.68 19.81
CA PRO A 53 -2.94 -7.11 19.71
C PRO A 53 -1.98 -7.87 18.80
N HIS A 54 -1.52 -7.25 17.71
CA HIS A 54 -0.57 -7.84 16.77
C HIS A 54 0.81 -7.98 17.41
N ILE A 55 1.24 -6.95 18.15
CA ILE A 55 2.53 -6.93 18.86
C ILE A 55 2.53 -7.98 19.97
N GLU A 56 1.46 -8.05 20.76
CA GLU A 56 1.28 -9.06 21.81
C GLU A 56 1.40 -10.47 21.25
N GLN A 57 0.67 -10.78 20.17
CA GLN A 57 0.73 -12.09 19.53
C GLN A 57 2.12 -12.39 18.95
N ALA A 58 2.79 -11.41 18.34
CA ALA A 58 4.12 -11.60 17.80
C ALA A 58 5.15 -11.86 18.90
N ILE A 59 5.10 -11.11 20.00
CA ILE A 59 5.94 -11.30 21.19
C ILE A 59 5.67 -12.68 21.81
N GLU A 60 4.41 -13.05 22.04
CA GLU A 60 4.05 -14.36 22.59
C GLU A 60 4.55 -15.51 21.70
N LYS A 61 4.51 -15.35 20.38
CA LYS A 61 5.04 -16.33 19.43
C LYS A 61 6.57 -16.46 19.49
N VAL A 62 7.29 -15.34 19.61
CA VAL A 62 8.76 -15.36 19.66
C VAL A 62 9.26 -15.89 21.01
N TYR A 63 8.72 -15.40 22.12
CA TYR A 63 9.19 -15.77 23.46
C TYR A 63 8.49 -16.98 24.06
N ARG A 64 7.42 -17.47 23.42
CA ARG A 64 6.60 -18.60 23.89
C ARG A 64 6.01 -18.39 25.29
N LYS A 65 5.86 -17.13 25.68
CA LYS A 65 5.24 -16.67 26.93
C LYS A 65 4.65 -15.28 26.74
N ARG A 66 3.67 -14.93 27.57
CA ARG A 66 3.18 -13.56 27.64
C ARG A 66 4.19 -12.69 28.36
N MET A 67 4.40 -11.49 27.84
CA MET A 67 5.30 -10.49 28.42
C MET A 67 4.52 -9.19 28.65
N ILE A 68 4.96 -8.41 29.63
CA ILE A 68 4.46 -7.06 29.84
C ILE A 68 5.03 -6.18 28.72
N ILE A 69 4.17 -5.44 28.03
CA ILE A 69 4.60 -4.56 26.94
C ILE A 69 4.37 -3.11 27.37
N GLN A 70 5.42 -2.30 27.26
CA GLN A 70 5.36 -0.87 27.49
C GLN A 70 5.82 -0.15 26.21
N LEU A 71 5.12 0.93 25.86
CA LEU A 71 5.52 1.82 24.77
C LEU A 71 6.07 3.11 25.35
N GLU A 72 7.19 3.58 24.79
CA GLU A 72 7.81 4.85 25.14
C GLU A 72 7.98 5.71 23.91
N ALA A 73 7.88 7.02 24.08
CA ALA A 73 8.16 8.02 23.07
C ALA A 73 9.00 9.13 23.68
N PRO A 74 9.68 9.97 22.88
CA PRO A 74 10.51 11.05 23.42
C PRO A 74 9.74 12.05 24.30
N HIS A 75 8.42 12.16 24.10
CA HIS A 75 7.50 13.01 24.87
C HIS A 75 6.09 12.40 24.83
N GLU A 76 5.16 12.93 25.64
CA GLU A 76 3.73 12.57 25.57
C GLU A 76 2.92 13.63 24.82
N LEU A 77 1.81 13.20 24.19
CA LEU A 77 0.81 14.14 23.70
C LEU A 77 -0.18 14.46 24.82
N SER A 78 -0.68 15.70 24.85
CA SER A 78 -1.89 15.98 25.63
C SER A 78 -3.10 15.33 24.98
N ASP A 79 -4.17 15.10 25.76
CA ASP A 79 -5.43 14.56 25.24
C ASP A 79 -5.97 15.39 24.07
N GLU A 80 -5.85 16.72 24.13
CA GLU A 80 -6.27 17.60 23.05
C GLU A 80 -5.44 17.40 21.77
N GLN A 81 -4.12 17.26 21.90
CA GLN A 81 -3.24 16.99 20.77
C GLN A 81 -3.55 15.62 20.15
N PHE A 82 -3.76 14.60 20.99
CA PHE A 82 -4.16 13.27 20.55
C PHE A 82 -5.50 13.31 19.80
N MET A 83 -6.51 13.99 20.34
CA MET A 83 -7.83 14.09 19.69
C MET A 83 -7.78 14.86 18.37
N ARG A 84 -7.01 15.96 18.30
CA ARG A 84 -6.82 16.69 17.03
C ARG A 84 -6.18 15.81 15.97
N MET A 85 -5.15 15.06 16.34
CA MET A 85 -4.46 14.11 15.49
C MET A 85 -5.38 12.97 15.04
N TRP A 86 -6.15 12.40 15.95
CA TRP A 86 -7.11 11.32 15.65
C TRP A 86 -8.21 11.77 14.69
N ASN A 87 -8.74 12.98 14.90
CA ASN A 87 -9.73 13.55 13.97
C ASN A 87 -9.14 13.81 12.58
N TYR A 88 -7.90 14.29 12.52
CA TYR A 88 -7.20 14.50 11.25
C TYR A 88 -7.00 13.18 10.49
N MET A 89 -6.59 12.14 11.20
CA MET A 89 -6.45 10.78 10.66
C MET A 89 -7.75 10.23 10.09
N ILE A 90 -8.85 10.30 10.84
CA ILE A 90 -10.17 9.86 10.33
C ILE A 90 -10.53 10.63 9.05
N ALA A 91 -10.24 11.92 9.01
CA ALA A 91 -10.47 12.73 7.82
C ALA A 91 -9.60 12.27 6.64
N LEU A 92 -8.32 11.94 6.88
CA LEU A 92 -7.42 11.39 5.86
C LEU A 92 -7.87 10.01 5.35
N GLU A 93 -8.34 9.12 6.22
CA GLU A 93 -8.88 7.82 5.82
C GLU A 93 -10.08 8.00 4.89
N LYS A 94 -10.99 8.93 5.23
CA LYS A 94 -12.12 9.27 4.37
C LYS A 94 -11.68 9.83 3.01
N GLN A 95 -10.64 10.68 3.00
CA GLN A 95 -10.08 11.19 1.75
C GLN A 95 -9.43 10.09 0.91
N THR A 96 -8.73 9.15 1.56
CA THR A 96 -8.11 7.99 0.91
C THR A 96 -9.18 7.15 0.21
N TRP A 97 -10.28 6.84 0.89
CA TRP A 97 -11.40 6.11 0.31
C TRP A 97 -12.00 6.81 -0.91
N ASN A 98 -12.17 8.14 -0.85
CA ASN A 98 -12.64 8.92 -1.99
C ASN A 98 -11.66 8.89 -3.18
N LEU A 99 -10.35 8.91 -2.90
CA LEU A 99 -9.32 8.81 -3.94
C LEU A 99 -9.31 7.43 -4.58
N GLU A 100 -9.38 6.36 -3.80
CA GLU A 100 -9.46 4.98 -4.29
C GLU A 100 -10.65 4.77 -5.24
N ALA A 101 -11.82 5.31 -4.87
CA ALA A 101 -13.01 5.26 -5.73
C ALA A 101 -12.80 6.01 -7.06
N ARG A 102 -12.12 7.16 -7.03
CA ARG A 102 -11.78 7.92 -8.24
C ARG A 102 -10.77 7.19 -9.11
N VAL A 103 -9.74 6.59 -8.51
CA VAL A 103 -8.74 5.77 -9.22
C VAL A 103 -9.42 4.62 -9.94
N THR A 104 -10.27 3.87 -9.24
CA THR A 104 -11.05 2.76 -9.83
C THR A 104 -11.86 3.21 -11.04
N LYS A 105 -12.49 4.39 -10.97
CA LYS A 105 -13.24 4.96 -12.09
C LYS A 105 -12.34 5.29 -13.28
N VAL A 106 -11.19 5.91 -13.03
CA VAL A 106 -10.21 6.27 -14.07
C VAL A 106 -9.64 5.01 -14.73
N GLU A 107 -9.31 3.98 -13.96
CA GLU A 107 -8.82 2.70 -14.48
C GLU A 107 -9.83 2.05 -15.42
N ARG A 108 -11.12 2.06 -15.06
CA ARG A 108 -12.19 1.57 -15.94
C ARG A 108 -12.27 2.35 -17.25
N GLN A 109 -12.20 3.68 -17.19
CA GLN A 109 -12.22 4.53 -18.39
C GLN A 109 -11.00 4.28 -19.28
N MET A 110 -9.82 4.10 -18.68
CA MET A 110 -8.59 3.76 -19.41
C MET A 110 -8.73 2.43 -20.15
N GLU A 111 -9.35 1.42 -19.53
CA GLU A 111 -9.56 0.12 -20.16
C GLU A 111 -10.54 0.19 -21.36
N GLU A 112 -11.56 1.03 -21.27
CA GLU A 112 -12.48 1.28 -22.38
C GLU A 112 -11.77 1.96 -23.56
N ILE A 113 -10.99 3.01 -23.28
CA ILE A 113 -10.18 3.70 -24.29
C ILE A 113 -9.17 2.76 -24.95
N LYS A 114 -8.50 1.88 -24.18
CA LYS A 114 -7.57 0.89 -24.74
C LYS A 114 -8.24 -0.03 -25.75
N LYS A 115 -9.49 -0.44 -25.50
CA LYS A 115 -10.26 -1.27 -26.44
C LYS A 115 -10.62 -0.51 -27.71
N GLU A 116 -11.05 0.75 -27.58
CA GLU A 116 -11.33 1.60 -28.74
C GLU A 116 -10.08 1.83 -29.60
N VAL A 117 -8.94 2.08 -28.96
CA VAL A 117 -7.65 2.24 -29.65
C VAL A 117 -7.27 0.95 -30.40
N ALA A 118 -7.41 -0.23 -29.79
CA ALA A 118 -7.13 -1.50 -30.44
C ALA A 118 -8.02 -1.72 -31.68
N GLN A 119 -9.32 -1.43 -31.57
CA GLN A 119 -10.25 -1.51 -32.71
C GLN A 119 -9.88 -0.54 -33.84
N LEU A 120 -9.45 0.67 -33.51
CA LEU A 120 -8.99 1.64 -34.51
C LEU A 120 -7.69 1.22 -35.18
N GLN A 121 -6.76 0.61 -34.44
CA GLN A 121 -5.52 0.05 -35.00
C GLN A 121 -5.84 -1.07 -36.01
N GLU A 122 -6.70 -2.03 -35.65
CA GLU A 122 -7.12 -3.09 -36.57
C GLU A 122 -7.74 -2.55 -37.86
N ARG A 123 -8.58 -1.51 -37.75
CA ARG A 123 -9.18 -0.84 -38.92
C ARG A 123 -8.14 -0.14 -39.77
N THR A 124 -7.14 0.48 -39.16
CA THR A 124 -6.06 1.19 -39.87
C THR A 124 -5.20 0.17 -40.62
N ASP A 125 -4.76 -0.90 -39.97
CA ASP A 125 -3.99 -1.99 -40.57
C ASP A 125 -4.73 -2.62 -41.77
N PHE A 126 -6.05 -2.78 -41.65
CA PHE A 126 -6.88 -3.30 -42.73
C PHE A 126 -6.88 -2.37 -43.95
N LEU A 127 -7.06 -1.06 -43.73
CA LEU A 127 -7.05 -0.07 -44.80
C LEU A 127 -5.68 0.04 -45.47
N GLU A 128 -4.60 0.01 -44.70
CA GLU A 128 -3.23 0.03 -45.23
C GLU A 128 -2.94 -1.18 -46.13
N ARG A 129 -3.45 -2.37 -45.77
CA ARG A 129 -3.36 -3.57 -46.63
C ARG A 129 -4.14 -3.43 -47.93
N LEU A 130 -5.34 -2.84 -47.89
CA LEU A 130 -6.14 -2.62 -49.10
C LEU A 130 -5.44 -1.68 -50.07
N LEU A 131 -4.92 -0.55 -49.57
CA LEU A 131 -4.18 0.41 -50.37
C LEU A 131 -2.93 -0.22 -51.01
N SER A 132 -2.18 -1.01 -50.22
CA SER A 132 -1.00 -1.74 -50.71
C SER A 132 -1.33 -2.78 -51.80
N ALA A 133 -2.55 -3.34 -51.79
CA ALA A 133 -3.00 -4.30 -52.79
C ALA A 133 -3.46 -3.62 -54.10
N GLU A 134 -4.06 -2.43 -54.03
CA GLU A 134 -4.44 -1.64 -55.20
C GLU A 134 -3.22 -1.02 -55.93
N GLU A 135 -2.13 -0.76 -55.23
CA GLU A 135 -0.88 -0.24 -55.81
C GLU A 135 -0.06 -1.28 -56.58
N GLN A 136 -0.41 -2.58 -56.55
CA GLN A 136 0.28 -3.57 -57.40
C GLN A 136 -0.09 -3.36 -58.88
N PRO A 137 0.89 -3.12 -59.77
CA PRO A 137 0.61 -2.85 -61.18
C PRO A 137 0.01 -4.10 -61.83
N VAL A 138 -1.21 -3.95 -62.37
CA VAL A 138 -1.79 -4.93 -63.29
C VAL A 138 -0.81 -5.09 -64.46
N SER A 139 -0.07 -6.20 -64.50
CA SER A 139 0.80 -6.52 -65.63
C SER A 139 -0.08 -6.67 -66.87
N LYS A 140 -0.16 -5.63 -67.69
CA LYS A 140 -0.87 -5.69 -68.97
C LYS A 140 -0.06 -6.61 -69.89
N THR A 141 -0.46 -7.87 -69.94
CA THR A 141 -0.02 -8.79 -70.99
C THR A 141 -0.62 -8.30 -72.31
N TYR A 142 0.17 -7.58 -73.10
CA TYR A 142 -0.21 -7.26 -74.47
C TYR A 142 -0.12 -8.54 -75.29
N ILE A 143 -1.27 -9.04 -75.76
CA ILE A 143 -1.34 -10.11 -76.75
C ILE A 143 -1.18 -9.43 -78.11
N HIS A 144 -0.15 -9.85 -78.86
CA HIS A 144 0.21 -9.38 -80.20
C HIS A 144 -0.82 -9.73 -81.27
#